data_AF-A0A970RHC3-F1
#
_entry.id   AF-A0A970RHC3-F1
#
_cell.length_a   1.000
_cell.length_b   1.000
_cell.length_c   1.000
_cell.angle_alpha   90.00
_cell.angle_beta   90.00
_cell.angle_gamma   90.00
#
_symmetry.space_group_name_H-M   'P 1'
#
loop_
_entity.id
_entity.type
_entity.pdbx_description
1 polymer ?
#
loop_
_entity_poly.entity_id
_entity_poly.type
_entity_poly.pdbx_seq_one_letter_code
_entity_poly.pdbx_strand_id
1 'polypeptide(L)' 'FSSHGIPLSLILEPFRKEIEIAVIAVQPLERGFGEELSPAAAEAVRRLSQILRSGRFEELECYQEKRSPR' A
#
# COMPACT_ATOMS: atom_id res chain seq x y z
N PHE A 1 -6.23 1.14 -9.63
CA PHE A 1 -7.64 0.90 -9.96
C PHE A 1 -8.19 -0.16 -9.04
N SER A 2 -9.48 -0.12 -8.71
CA SER A 2 -10.18 -1.15 -7.96
C SER A 2 -10.40 -2.39 -8.82
N SER A 3 -10.88 -3.48 -8.20
CA SER A 3 -11.23 -4.73 -8.88
C SER A 3 -12.27 -4.57 -9.98
N HIS A 4 -13.00 -3.45 -10.00
CA HIS A 4 -14.02 -3.13 -11.00
C HIS A 4 -13.57 -2.07 -12.01
N GLY A 5 -12.27 -1.76 -12.06
CA GLY A 5 -11.73 -0.79 -13.02
C GLY A 5 -12.02 0.68 -12.66
N ILE A 6 -12.51 0.96 -11.44
CA ILE A 6 -12.73 2.34 -10.98
C ILE A 6 -11.43 2.85 -10.33
N PRO A 7 -10.91 4.04 -10.68
CA PRO A 7 -9.79 4.64 -9.98
C PRO A 7 -10.05 4.71 -8.47
N LEU A 8 -9.09 4.27 -7.66
CA LEU A 8 -9.21 4.34 -6.21
C LEU A 8 -9.39 5.79 -5.73
N SER A 9 -8.79 6.75 -6.43
CA SER A 9 -8.95 8.18 -6.18
C SER A 9 -10.41 8.64 -6.24
N LEU A 10 -11.21 8.15 -7.19
CA LEU A 10 -12.62 8.50 -7.30
C LEU A 10 -13.46 7.89 -6.18
N ILE A 11 -13.09 6.69 -5.71
CA ILE A 11 -13.76 6.04 -4.58
C ILE A 11 -13.50 6.82 -3.28
N LEU A 12 -12.29 7.36 -3.12
CA LEU A 12 -11.86 8.06 -1.91
C LEU A 12 -12.24 9.56 -1.89
N GLU A 13 -12.56 10.14 -3.04
CA GLU A 13 -12.86 11.58 -3.17
C GLU A 13 -13.95 12.10 -2.21
N PRO A 14 -15.09 11.42 -2.02
CA PRO A 14 -16.16 11.93 -1.15
C PRO A 14 -15.71 12.14 0.30
N PHE A 15 -14.76 11.32 0.77
CA PHE A 15 -14.32 11.31 2.17
C PHE A 15 -13.17 12.29 2.46
N ARG A 16 -12.60 12.90 1.42
CA ARG A 16 -11.35 13.67 1.51
C ARG A 16 -11.44 14.91 2.41
N LYS A 17 -12.65 15.39 2.70
CA LYS A 17 -12.90 16.53 3.60
C LYS A 17 -13.31 16.13 5.01
N GLU A 18 -13.67 14.86 5.21
CA GLU A 18 -14.22 14.35 6.47
C GLU A 18 -13.15 13.63 7.29
N ILE A 19 -12.23 12.94 6.62
CA ILE A 19 -11.18 12.15 7.25
C ILE A 19 -9.84 12.32 6.53
N GLU A 20 -8.76 12.20 7.28
CA GLU A 20 -7.43 12.04 6.71
C GLU A 20 -7.30 10.62 6.14
N ILE A 21 -6.84 10.52 4.88
CA ILE A 21 -6.72 9.25 4.18
C ILE A 21 -5.27 9.04 3.76
N ALA A 22 -4.65 7.99 4.31
CA ALA A 22 -3.34 7.51 3.89
C ALA A 22 -3.50 6.19 3.11
N VAL A 23 -2.88 6.11 1.93
CA VAL A 23 -2.83 4.88 1.13
C VAL A 23 -1.44 4.28 1.25
N ILE A 24 -1.36 3.09 1.85
CA ILE A 24 -0.11 2.35 2.01
C ILE A 24 -0.17 1.11 1.12
N ALA A 25 0.77 1.00 0.19
CA ALA A 25 0.83 -0.09 -0.76
C ALA A 25 2.11 -0.91 -0.56
N VAL A 26 1.97 -2.23 -0.59
CA VAL A 26 3.10 -3.17 -0.65
C VAL A 26 3.22 -3.65 -2.10
N GLN A 27 4.39 -3.47 -2.70
CA GLN A 27 4.65 -3.96 -4.04
C GLN A 27 4.72 -5.50 -4.03
N PRO A 28 3.88 -6.19 -4.79
CA PRO A 28 3.97 -7.64 -4.92
C PRO A 28 5.13 -8.02 -5.84
N LEU A 29 5.76 -9.16 -5.56
CA LEU A 29 6.73 -9.80 -6.46
C LEU A 29 6.02 -10.50 -7.61
N GLU A 30 4.99 -11.29 -7.29
CA GLU A 30 4.16 -12.05 -8.23
C GLU A 30 2.68 -11.84 -7.89
N ARG A 31 1.80 -12.06 -8.88
CA ARG A 31 0.34 -11.93 -8.72
C ARG A 31 -0.33 -13.13 -9.38
N GLY A 32 -0.57 -14.20 -8.62
CA GLY A 32 -1.36 -15.35 -9.05
C GLY A 32 -2.60 -15.60 -8.19
N PHE A 33 -3.56 -16.35 -8.74
CA PHE A 33 -4.76 -16.76 -8.01
C PHE A 33 -4.44 -17.89 -7.04
N GLY A 34 -4.89 -17.75 -5.80
CA GLY A 34 -4.69 -18.78 -4.77
C GLY A 34 -3.25 -18.89 -4.26
N GLU A 35 -2.37 -17.98 -4.66
CA GLU A 35 -1.00 -17.91 -4.18
C GLU A 35 -0.93 -17.24 -2.81
N GLU A 36 -0.06 -17.77 -1.96
CA GLU A 36 0.30 -17.12 -0.71
C GLU A 36 1.12 -15.86 -0.96
N LEU A 37 1.28 -15.03 0.06
CA LEU A 37 2.23 -13.92 -0.02
C LEU A 37 3.63 -14.47 -0.23
N SER A 38 4.34 -13.93 -1.23
CA SER A 38 5.79 -14.15 -1.33
C SER A 38 6.47 -13.78 0.00
N PRO A 39 7.58 -14.44 0.37
CA PRO A 39 8.28 -14.13 1.62
C PRO A 39 8.63 -12.64 1.80
N ALA A 40 8.97 -11.96 0.71
CA ALA A 40 9.25 -10.52 0.71
C ALA A 40 8.00 -9.68 1.02
N ALA A 41 6.85 -10.01 0.44
CA ALA A 41 5.60 -9.32 0.72
C ALA A 41 5.11 -9.60 2.14
N ALA A 42 5.23 -10.83 2.63
CA ALA A 42 4.88 -11.21 4.00
C ALA A 42 5.70 -10.43 5.04
N GLU A 43 7.02 -10.32 4.82
CA GLU A 43 7.91 -9.56 5.70
C GLU A 43 7.60 -8.06 5.66
N ALA A 44 7.33 -7.50 4.48
CA ALA A 44 6.91 -6.10 4.35
C ALA A 44 5.62 -5.80 5.12
N VAL A 45 4.60 -6.67 5.00
CA VAL A 45 3.34 -6.56 5.76
C VAL A 45 3.59 -6.69 7.26
N ARG A 46 4.45 -7.63 7.68
CA ARG A 46 4.81 -7.81 9.09
C ARG A 46 5.44 -6.55 9.67
N ARG A 47 6.45 -5.98 9.01
CA ARG A 47 7.09 -4.72 9.43
C ARG A 47 6.11 -3.56 9.45
N LEU A 48 5.29 -3.43 8.41
CA LEU A 48 4.26 -2.40 8.33
C LEU A 48 3.30 -2.48 9.53
N SER A 49 2.84 -3.67 9.90
CA SER A 49 1.94 -3.86 11.04
C SER A 49 2.55 -3.40 12.36
N GLN A 50 3.87 -3.60 12.55
CA GLN A 50 4.58 -3.16 13.74
C GLN A 50 4.69 -1.63 13.80
N ILE A 51 5.01 -1.00 12.67
CA ILE A 51 5.09 0.46 12.55
C ILE A 51 3.73 1.10 12.87
N LEU A 52 2.65 0.62 12.23
CA LEU A 52 1.29 1.12 12.42
C LEU A 52 0.84 1.00 13.89
N ARG A 53 1.10 -0.15 14.54
CA ARG A 53 0.74 -0.36 15.95
C ARG A 53 1.52 0.54 16.91
N SER A 54 2.75 0.91 16.55
CA SER A 54 3.58 1.80 17.35
C SER A 54 3.31 3.29 17.12
N GLY A 55 2.44 3.65 16.16
CA GLY A 55 2.14 5.03 15.82
C GLY A 55 3.28 5.78 15.11
N ARG A 56 4.33 5.06 14.66
CA ARG A 56 5.55 5.63 14.06
C ARG A 56 5.42 5.80 12.54
N PHE A 57 4.36 6.45 12.11
CA PHE A 57 4.03 6.60 10.69
C PHE A 57 5.12 7.32 9.89
N GLU A 58 5.92 8.16 10.54
CA GLU A 58 7.09 8.84 10.00
C GLU A 58 8.22 7.91 9.53
N GLU A 59 8.25 6.65 9.99
CA GLU A 59 9.20 5.65 9.51
C GLU A 59 8.84 5.07 8.13
N LEU A 60 7.64 5.38 7.62
CA LEU A 60 7.20 4.93 6.29
C LEU A 60 7.74 5.86 5.20
N GLU A 61 8.56 5.31 4.30
CA GLU A 61 8.99 6.04 3.11
C GLU A 61 7.77 6.41 2.25
N CYS A 62 7.67 7.67 1.83
CA CYS A 62 6.70 8.06 0.81
C CYS A 62 6.99 7.32 -0.49
N TYR A 63 5.93 6.81 -1.12
CA TYR A 63 6.01 6.17 -2.42
C TYR A 63 6.73 7.07 -3.44
N GLN A 64 7.85 6.60 -3.99
CA GLN A 64 8.50 7.18 -5.16
C GLN A 64 8.24 6.29 -6.38
N GLU A 65 7.50 6.81 -7.35
CA GLU A 65 7.36 6.20 -8.65
C GLU A 65 8.72 6.27 -9.38
N LYS A 66 9.26 5.11 -9.80
CA LYS A 66 10.53 4.91 -10.53
C LYS A 66 11.83 4.88 -9.68
N ARG A 67 12.10 3.75 -9.02
CA ARG A 67 13.50 3.26 -8.84
C ARG A 67 13.94 2.39 -10.03
N SER A 68 13.60 2.81 -11.25
CA SER A 68 14.16 2.18 -12.47
C SER A 68 15.50 2.86 -12.74
N PRO A 69 16.62 2.12 -12.85
CA PRO A 69 17.87 2.72 -13.32
C PRO A 69 17.66 3.21 -14.76
N ARG A 70 18.13 4.43 -15.04
CA ARG A 70 18.47 4.80 -16.42
C ARG A 70 19.78 4.15 -16.81
#